data_AF-A0A1E5G0A3-F1
#
_entry.id   AF-A0A1E5G0A3-F1
#
_cell.length_a   1.000
_cell.length_b   1.000
_cell.length_c   1.000
_cell.angle_alpha   90.00
_cell.angle_beta   90.00
_cell.angle_gamma   90.00
#
_symmetry.space_group_name_H-M   'P 1'
#
loop_
_entity.id
_entity.type
_entity.pdbx_description
1 polymer ?
#
loop_
_entity_poly.entity_id
_entity_poly.type
_entity_poly.pdbx_seq_one_letter_code
_entity_poly.pdbx_strand_id
1 'polypeptide(L)'
;MMIKNNAFLVSLMICTMILFTGCASNESVEENPDELIVESNGFNITTSDEQLEEALSETAEDKDINKKEFIEDKEPSIENNSPRLSTYELMDSEVAEFYSYNYQDKSMYIAGLKLFDEFGKINEGGASINNEENILRFNITKATGSVTGTIDGPQVTFDMNLTTNEIIEKEFNPAPNYAELGITEFAHNSEKVIELSDERMVEIGVYFKNLIKEIDKKNE
;
A
#
# COMPACT_ATOMS: atom_id res chain seq x y z
N MET A 1 31.13 13.95 57.83
CA MET A 1 31.30 12.60 58.42
C MET A 1 30.70 11.61 57.42
N MET A 2 31.57 10.83 56.79
CA MET A 2 31.26 9.79 55.79
C MET A 2 30.55 8.59 56.42
N ILE A 3 29.77 7.86 55.61
CA ILE A 3 29.77 6.40 55.31
C ILE A 3 28.51 6.18 54.42
N LYS A 4 28.59 6.04 53.08
CA LYS A 4 28.97 4.90 52.22
C LYS A 4 28.10 3.62 52.35
N ASN A 5 27.51 3.26 51.20
CA ASN A 5 27.43 1.92 50.58
C ASN A 5 26.34 0.92 51.03
N ASN A 6 25.51 0.45 50.08
CA ASN A 6 25.62 -0.85 49.36
C ASN A 6 24.24 -1.29 48.83
N ALA A 7 24.07 -1.45 47.52
CA ALA A 7 24.25 -2.69 46.72
C ALA A 7 22.86 -3.28 46.38
N PHE A 8 22.39 -3.09 45.13
CA PHE A 8 22.57 -4.04 44.01
C PHE A 8 21.99 -5.43 44.32
N LEU A 9 20.75 -5.66 43.90
CA LEU A 9 20.16 -6.99 43.84
C LEU A 9 19.52 -7.16 42.46
N VAL A 10 20.34 -7.69 41.55
CA VAL A 10 19.95 -8.24 40.25
C VAL A 10 19.31 -9.59 40.55
N SER A 11 18.03 -9.75 40.26
CA SER A 11 17.37 -11.06 40.27
C SER A 11 17.37 -11.61 38.85
N LEU A 12 18.35 -12.47 38.61
CA LEU A 12 18.51 -13.30 37.41
C LEU A 12 17.76 -14.61 37.67
N MET A 13 16.60 -14.82 37.05
CA MET A 13 15.96 -16.14 36.98
C MET A 13 16.19 -16.73 35.60
N ILE A 14 17.28 -17.49 35.49
CA ILE A 14 17.49 -18.50 34.45
C ILE A 14 16.90 -19.80 35.01
N CYS A 15 15.89 -20.36 34.34
CA CYS A 15 15.49 -21.75 34.56
C CYS A 15 15.61 -22.50 33.24
N THR A 16 16.39 -23.57 33.32
CA THR A 16 16.97 -24.35 32.23
C THR A 16 16.19 -25.65 32.07
N MET A 17 15.97 -26.06 30.81
CA MET A 17 15.73 -27.43 30.30
C MET A 17 14.44 -28.15 30.74
N ILE A 18 13.74 -28.85 29.85
CA ILE A 18 14.07 -30.22 29.42
C ILE A 18 13.49 -30.56 28.03
N LEU A 19 14.30 -31.34 27.31
CA LEU A 19 14.11 -31.98 26.01
C LEU A 19 12.88 -32.89 25.91
N PHE A 20 12.27 -32.94 24.71
CA PHE A 20 11.67 -34.17 24.19
C PHE A 20 12.23 -34.48 22.79
N THR A 21 12.91 -35.61 22.72
CA THR A 21 13.38 -36.32 21.52
C THR A 21 12.31 -37.29 20.99
N GLY A 22 12.32 -37.53 19.68
CA GLY A 22 11.75 -38.72 19.02
C GLY A 22 10.60 -38.37 18.06
N CYS A 23 10.49 -38.89 16.84
CA CYS A 23 11.23 -39.92 16.11
C CYS A 23 11.03 -39.67 14.61
N ALA A 24 12.03 -40.10 13.83
CA ALA A 24 12.01 -40.16 12.39
C ALA A 24 11.01 -41.21 11.87
N SER A 25 10.45 -40.96 10.69
CA SER A 25 10.20 -42.01 9.69
C SER A 25 10.22 -41.38 8.29
N ASN A 26 11.14 -41.91 7.48
CA ASN A 26 11.24 -41.75 6.04
C ASN A 26 9.93 -42.14 5.34
N GLU A 27 9.55 -41.42 4.29
CA GLU A 27 9.11 -42.08 3.06
C GLU A 27 9.46 -41.21 1.85
N SER A 28 10.40 -41.73 1.07
CA SER A 28 10.74 -41.31 -0.28
C SER A 28 9.68 -41.84 -1.24
N VAL A 29 9.11 -40.98 -2.09
CA VAL A 29 8.49 -41.40 -3.34
C VAL A 29 9.14 -40.66 -4.49
N GLU A 30 9.61 -41.47 -5.41
CA GLU A 30 10.44 -41.23 -6.58
C GLU A 30 9.52 -40.98 -7.80
N GLU A 31 9.93 -40.01 -8.63
CA GLU A 31 9.71 -39.81 -10.08
C GLU A 31 8.41 -40.27 -10.77
N ASN A 32 7.71 -39.34 -11.44
CA ASN A 32 7.94 -39.06 -12.88
C ASN A 32 7.12 -37.84 -13.38
N PRO A 33 7.65 -37.02 -14.31
CA PRO A 33 6.94 -35.92 -14.94
C PRO A 33 6.31 -36.38 -16.26
N ASP A 34 4.99 -36.51 -16.30
CA ASP A 34 4.29 -36.63 -17.58
C ASP A 34 4.11 -35.25 -18.22
N GLU A 35 4.86 -35.05 -19.30
CA GLU A 35 4.60 -34.07 -20.35
C GLU A 35 3.13 -34.10 -20.77
N LEU A 36 2.46 -32.96 -20.69
CA LEU A 36 1.24 -32.71 -21.45
C LEU A 36 1.52 -31.62 -22.47
N ILE A 37 1.99 -32.09 -23.62
CA ILE A 37 1.96 -31.39 -24.90
C ILE A 37 0.48 -31.13 -25.21
N VAL A 38 0.05 -29.87 -25.12
CA VAL A 38 -1.21 -29.43 -25.72
C VAL A 38 -0.89 -28.69 -27.00
N GLU A 39 -1.35 -29.30 -28.08
CA GLU A 39 -1.17 -28.92 -29.47
C GLU A 39 -1.64 -27.48 -29.72
N SER A 40 -0.77 -26.71 -30.39
CA SER A 40 -1.09 -25.42 -30.97
C SER A 40 -2.07 -25.59 -32.12
N ASN A 41 -3.36 -25.38 -31.86
CA ASN A 41 -4.34 -25.20 -32.93
C ASN A 41 -4.30 -23.76 -33.42
N GLY A 42 -3.87 -23.62 -34.68
CA GLY A 42 -3.66 -22.36 -35.37
C GLY A 42 -4.93 -21.51 -35.43
N PHE A 43 -4.78 -20.25 -35.05
CA PHE A 43 -5.75 -19.20 -35.30
C PHE A 43 -5.14 -18.21 -36.29
N ASN A 44 -5.41 -18.46 -37.58
CA ASN A 44 -5.14 -17.50 -38.66
C ASN A 44 -6.17 -16.36 -38.55
N ILE A 45 -5.73 -15.18 -38.15
CA ILE A 45 -6.51 -13.95 -38.33
C ILE A 45 -6.06 -13.31 -39.64
N THR A 46 -6.81 -13.61 -40.70
CA THR A 46 -6.96 -12.70 -41.84
C THR A 46 -7.88 -11.56 -41.41
N THR A 47 -7.31 -10.38 -41.13
CA THR A 47 -8.08 -9.13 -41.14
C THR A 47 -8.12 -8.62 -42.59
N SER A 48 -9.22 -8.91 -43.27
CA SER A 48 -9.68 -8.12 -44.40
C SER A 48 -10.45 -6.92 -43.85
N ASP A 49 -10.06 -5.73 -44.31
CA ASP A 49 -10.80 -4.49 -44.15
C ASP A 49 -12.24 -4.62 -44.67
N GLU A 50 -13.07 -3.68 -44.20
CA GLU A 50 -14.30 -3.17 -44.81
C GLU A 50 -15.62 -3.62 -44.16
N GLN A 51 -16.51 -2.62 -44.01
CA GLN A 51 -17.93 -2.64 -43.63
C GLN A 51 -18.22 -2.37 -42.14
N LEU A 52 -19.07 -1.43 -41.74
CA LEU A 52 -20.18 -0.77 -42.45
C LEU A 52 -20.55 0.52 -41.70
N GLU A 53 -20.59 1.65 -42.39
CA GLU A 53 -21.34 2.85 -41.96
C GLU A 53 -22.79 2.72 -42.43
N GLU A 54 -23.75 2.97 -41.54
CA GLU A 54 -25.03 3.57 -41.89
C GLU A 54 -25.73 4.08 -40.62
N ALA A 55 -26.05 5.38 -40.56
CA ALA A 55 -27.43 5.86 -40.51
C ALA A 55 -27.59 7.29 -39.94
N LEU A 56 -28.11 8.17 -40.81
CA LEU A 56 -29.09 9.25 -40.58
C LEU A 56 -28.58 10.50 -39.82
N SER A 57 -28.83 11.75 -40.25
CA SER A 57 -30.09 12.31 -40.75
C SER A 57 -29.84 13.70 -41.36
N GLU A 58 -30.61 14.02 -42.40
CA GLU A 58 -30.76 15.31 -43.08
C GLU A 58 -31.14 16.47 -42.13
N THR A 59 -30.74 17.70 -42.46
CA THR A 59 -31.66 18.83 -42.78
C THR A 59 -30.88 20.07 -43.22
N ALA A 60 -31.52 20.83 -44.11
CA ALA A 60 -30.97 21.92 -44.89
C ALA A 60 -31.24 23.32 -44.27
N GLU A 61 -30.59 24.31 -44.89
CA GLU A 61 -30.95 25.73 -45.03
C GLU A 61 -30.60 26.76 -43.92
N ASP A 62 -29.78 27.72 -44.40
CA ASP A 62 -29.98 29.18 -44.40
C ASP A 62 -29.20 30.12 -43.43
N LYS A 63 -28.56 31.11 -44.09
CA LYS A 63 -28.30 32.50 -43.70
C LYS A 63 -27.28 32.86 -42.60
N ASP A 64 -26.09 33.24 -43.08
CA ASP A 64 -25.58 34.62 -43.07
C ASP A 64 -25.87 35.48 -41.81
N ILE A 65 -24.85 35.82 -41.01
CA ILE A 65 -24.77 37.06 -40.19
C ILE A 65 -23.35 37.27 -39.60
N ASN A 66 -22.81 38.45 -39.89
CA ASN A 66 -21.83 39.27 -39.16
C ASN A 66 -20.43 38.75 -38.81
N LYS A 67 -19.51 39.20 -39.66
CA LYS A 67 -18.15 39.65 -39.33
C LYS A 67 -18.19 40.66 -38.16
N LYS A 68 -17.77 40.24 -36.96
CA LYS A 68 -17.37 41.14 -35.87
C LYS A 68 -15.91 40.89 -35.52
N GLU A 69 -15.16 41.99 -35.55
CA GLU A 69 -13.78 42.11 -35.10
C GLU A 69 -13.58 41.43 -33.74
N PHE A 70 -12.59 40.54 -33.67
CA PHE A 70 -12.02 40.12 -32.40
C PHE A 70 -10.74 40.94 -32.19
N ILE A 71 -10.78 41.82 -31.19
CA ILE A 71 -9.63 42.51 -30.63
C ILE A 71 -8.83 41.42 -29.90
N GLU A 72 -7.61 41.16 -30.37
CA GLU A 72 -6.66 40.27 -29.69
C GLU A 72 -6.03 41.05 -28.53
N ASP A 73 -6.69 40.98 -27.38
CA ASP A 73 -6.18 41.52 -26.12
C ASP A 73 -5.06 40.64 -25.57
N LYS A 74 -3.87 41.25 -25.48
CA LYS A 74 -2.78 41.04 -24.50
C LYS A 74 -2.40 39.60 -24.13
N GLU A 75 -1.15 39.26 -24.46
CA GLU A 75 -0.37 38.19 -23.84
C GLU A 75 -0.52 38.19 -22.31
N PRO A 76 -0.83 37.03 -21.67
CA PRO A 76 -0.76 36.92 -20.23
C PRO A 76 0.72 36.91 -19.81
N SER A 77 1.15 37.99 -19.18
CA SER A 77 2.43 38.10 -18.48
C SER A 77 2.56 36.99 -17.43
N ILE A 78 3.50 36.07 -17.66
CA ILE A 78 3.91 35.07 -16.68
C ILE A 78 4.80 35.78 -15.64
N GLU A 79 4.18 36.33 -14.61
CA GLU A 79 4.84 36.67 -13.35
C GLU A 79 4.28 35.77 -12.24
N ASN A 80 5.03 34.73 -11.89
CA ASN A 80 5.71 34.65 -10.58
C ASN A 80 6.28 33.25 -10.38
N ASN A 81 7.61 33.20 -10.40
CA ASN A 81 8.41 32.09 -9.92
C ASN A 81 8.27 31.99 -8.39
N SER A 82 7.23 31.32 -7.90
CA SER A 82 7.32 30.62 -6.62
C SER A 82 7.81 29.21 -6.93
N PRO A 83 8.89 28.71 -6.30
CA PRO A 83 9.17 27.29 -6.36
C PRO A 83 7.95 26.60 -5.72
N ARG A 84 7.15 25.92 -6.54
CA ARG A 84 6.21 24.94 -6.02
C ARG A 84 7.09 23.89 -5.38
N LEU A 85 7.17 23.89 -4.04
CA LEU A 85 7.70 22.75 -3.29
C LEU A 85 7.09 21.51 -3.93
N SER A 86 7.94 20.69 -4.54
CA SER A 86 7.53 19.42 -5.14
C SER A 86 6.72 18.69 -4.09
N THR A 87 5.41 18.57 -4.30
CA THR A 87 4.46 18.04 -3.31
C THR A 87 4.69 16.55 -3.03
N TYR A 88 5.66 15.95 -3.74
CA TYR A 88 6.03 14.56 -3.66
C TYR A 88 7.56 14.46 -3.76
N GLU A 89 8.19 13.85 -2.76
CA GLU A 89 9.58 13.38 -2.85
C GLU A 89 9.56 11.88 -3.13
N LEU A 90 10.20 11.49 -4.22
CA LEU A 90 10.34 10.12 -4.69
C LEU A 90 11.61 9.54 -4.07
N MET A 91 11.46 8.69 -3.06
CA MET A 91 12.61 8.08 -2.37
C MET A 91 12.61 6.57 -2.62
N ASP A 92 13.34 6.12 -3.64
CA ASP A 92 13.70 4.70 -3.76
C ASP A 92 14.52 4.33 -2.51
N SER A 93 14.02 3.39 -1.72
CA SER A 93 14.52 3.20 -0.37
C SER A 93 14.39 1.77 0.12
N GLU A 94 15.18 1.48 1.16
CA GLU A 94 15.05 0.26 1.97
C GLU A 94 13.67 0.15 2.66
N VAL A 95 12.86 1.23 2.64
CA VAL A 95 11.55 1.31 3.29
C VAL A 95 10.47 0.70 2.41
N ALA A 96 10.33 1.15 1.16
CA ALA A 96 9.27 0.73 0.24
C ALA A 96 9.75 0.76 -1.23
N GLU A 97 8.99 0.16 -2.13
CA GLU A 97 9.22 0.31 -3.59
C GLU A 97 8.95 1.74 -4.04
N PHE A 98 7.89 2.34 -3.52
CA PHE A 98 7.55 3.74 -3.74
C PHE A 98 6.89 4.30 -2.48
N TYR A 99 7.26 5.50 -2.10
CA TYR A 99 6.43 6.32 -1.23
C TYR A 99 6.52 7.77 -1.64
N SER A 100 5.52 8.54 -1.22
CA SER A 100 5.46 9.97 -1.47
C SER A 100 4.85 10.67 -0.26
N TYR A 101 5.30 11.89 0.04
CA TYR A 101 4.90 12.61 1.23
C TYR A 101 4.33 13.98 0.89
N ASN A 102 3.11 14.24 1.36
CA ASN A 102 2.42 15.52 1.27
C ASN A 102 2.65 16.33 2.55
N TYR A 103 3.43 17.41 2.41
CA TYR A 103 3.78 18.33 3.51
C TYR A 103 2.60 19.09 4.10
N GLN A 104 1.53 19.34 3.33
CA GLN A 104 0.36 20.09 3.81
C GLN A 104 -0.47 19.24 4.76
N ASP A 105 -0.73 18.00 4.35
CA ASP A 105 -1.60 17.08 5.09
C ASP A 105 -0.82 16.16 6.04
N LYS A 106 0.51 16.27 6.05
CA LYS A 106 1.43 15.38 6.78
C LYS A 106 1.11 13.91 6.56
N SER A 107 0.84 13.56 5.30
CA SER A 107 0.40 12.24 4.88
C SER A 107 1.40 11.62 3.91
N MET A 108 1.67 10.35 4.12
CA MET A 108 2.56 9.53 3.32
C MET A 108 1.72 8.47 2.62
N TYR A 109 1.84 8.40 1.31
CA TYR A 109 1.39 7.27 0.51
C TYR A 109 2.53 6.27 0.35
N ILE A 110 2.23 4.97 0.45
CA ILE A 110 3.20 3.88 0.44
C ILE A 110 2.72 2.78 -0.50
N ALA A 111 3.58 2.33 -1.41
CA ALA A 111 3.40 1.15 -2.24
C ALA A 111 4.62 0.22 -2.12
N GLY A 112 4.37 -1.07 -1.87
CA GLY A 112 5.40 -2.09 -1.72
C GLY A 112 6.29 -1.86 -0.49
N LEU A 113 5.70 -1.71 0.70
CA LEU A 113 6.40 -1.62 1.98
C LEU A 113 7.23 -2.89 2.22
N LYS A 114 8.53 -2.73 2.53
CA LYS A 114 9.53 -3.81 2.59
C LYS A 114 9.91 -4.21 4.02
N LEU A 115 9.70 -3.33 5.01
CA LEU A 115 10.24 -3.51 6.37
C LEU A 115 9.49 -4.51 7.23
N PHE A 116 8.25 -4.84 6.87
CA PHE A 116 7.32 -5.58 7.73
C PHE A 116 6.74 -6.76 6.93
N ASP A 117 7.30 -7.95 7.17
CA ASP A 117 7.01 -9.18 6.41
C ASP A 117 5.52 -9.59 6.44
N GLU A 118 4.79 -9.21 7.49
CA GLU A 118 3.35 -9.47 7.62
C GLU A 118 2.54 -8.99 6.41
N PHE A 119 2.96 -7.88 5.77
CA PHE A 119 2.27 -7.26 4.65
C PHE A 119 2.66 -7.87 3.29
N GLY A 120 3.62 -8.79 3.25
CA GLY A 120 4.08 -9.41 2.01
C GLY A 120 4.70 -8.42 1.02
N LYS A 121 4.96 -8.88 -0.21
CA LYS A 121 5.70 -8.09 -1.22
C LYS A 121 4.84 -7.05 -1.95
N ILE A 122 3.55 -7.35 -2.13
CA ILE A 122 2.61 -6.49 -2.84
C ILE A 122 1.63 -5.98 -1.80
N ASN A 123 1.76 -4.71 -1.46
CA ASN A 123 0.94 -4.03 -0.47
C ASN A 123 0.87 -2.53 -0.80
N GLU A 124 -0.15 -1.85 -0.30
CA GLU A 124 -0.36 -0.42 -0.52
C GLU A 124 -1.14 0.20 0.63
N GLY A 125 -0.83 1.44 0.97
CA GLY A 125 -1.44 2.14 2.08
C GLY A 125 -0.75 3.46 2.38
N GLY A 126 -0.71 3.83 3.67
CA GLY A 126 -0.13 5.08 4.08
C GLY A 126 -0.01 5.27 5.59
N ALA A 127 0.61 6.38 5.94
CA ALA A 127 0.71 6.88 7.30
C ALA A 127 0.46 8.38 7.31
N SER A 128 -0.27 8.91 8.29
CA SER A 128 -0.49 10.34 8.42
C SER A 128 -0.45 10.80 9.87
N ILE A 129 -0.09 12.08 10.08
CA ILE A 129 -0.06 12.71 11.39
C ILE A 129 -1.13 13.80 11.45
N ASN A 130 -2.10 13.64 12.36
CA ASN A 130 -3.03 14.70 12.73
C ASN A 130 -2.60 15.32 14.06
N ASN A 131 -2.09 16.56 14.03
CA ASN A 131 -1.62 17.24 15.23
C ASN A 131 -2.77 17.78 16.10
N GLU A 132 -3.95 18.04 15.53
CA GLU A 132 -5.11 18.53 16.30
C GLU A 132 -5.65 17.44 17.21
N GLU A 133 -5.71 16.21 16.70
CA GLU A 133 -6.14 15.02 17.44
C GLU A 133 -4.97 14.33 18.18
N ASN A 134 -3.73 14.76 17.93
CA ASN A 134 -2.50 14.18 18.48
C ASN A 134 -2.37 12.66 18.16
N ILE A 135 -2.69 12.29 16.93
CA ILE A 135 -2.66 10.90 16.45
C ILE A 135 -1.77 10.71 15.22
N LEU A 136 -1.19 9.52 15.12
CA LEU A 136 -0.71 8.95 13.87
C LEU A 136 -1.70 7.89 13.42
N ARG A 137 -2.20 7.99 12.19
CA ARG A 137 -2.99 6.95 11.54
C ARG A 137 -2.09 6.15 10.60
N PHE A 138 -2.17 4.84 10.66
CA PHE A 138 -1.54 3.94 9.70
C PHE A 138 -2.61 3.06 9.07
N ASN A 139 -2.54 2.86 7.75
CA ASN A 139 -3.37 1.90 7.05
C ASN A 139 -2.57 1.17 5.98
N ILE A 140 -2.82 -0.13 5.80
CA ILE A 140 -2.20 -0.88 4.72
C ILE A 140 -3.03 -2.08 4.32
N THR A 141 -3.09 -2.33 3.02
CA THR A 141 -3.73 -3.50 2.41
C THR A 141 -2.66 -4.40 1.82
N LYS A 142 -2.72 -5.70 2.12
CA LYS A 142 -1.88 -6.73 1.50
C LYS A 142 -2.62 -7.35 0.32
N ALA A 143 -1.96 -7.47 -0.83
CA ALA A 143 -2.58 -8.14 -1.97
C ALA A 143 -2.69 -9.65 -1.73
N THR A 144 -3.90 -10.19 -1.88
CA THR A 144 -4.17 -11.63 -1.85
C THR A 144 -4.96 -12.14 -3.06
N GLY A 145 -5.26 -11.23 -3.98
CA GLY A 145 -6.00 -11.41 -5.22
C GLY A 145 -6.38 -10.05 -5.79
N SER A 146 -7.18 -10.02 -6.84
CA SER A 146 -7.79 -8.77 -7.33
C SER A 146 -9.22 -9.03 -7.79
N VAL A 147 -10.15 -8.22 -7.29
CA VAL A 147 -11.55 -8.15 -7.70
C VAL A 147 -11.75 -6.96 -8.63
N THR A 148 -11.02 -5.86 -8.39
CA THR A 148 -11.27 -4.55 -9.01
C THR A 148 -10.18 -4.13 -10.01
N GLY A 149 -9.13 -4.92 -10.17
CA GLY A 149 -7.94 -4.55 -10.93
C GLY A 149 -6.92 -3.75 -10.11
N THR A 150 -7.18 -3.51 -8.82
CA THR A 150 -6.24 -2.91 -7.86
C THR A 150 -5.82 -3.92 -6.78
N ILE A 151 -5.09 -3.46 -5.75
CA ILE A 151 -4.71 -4.27 -4.59
C ILE A 151 -5.96 -4.57 -3.76
N ASP A 152 -6.35 -5.84 -3.74
CA ASP A 152 -7.43 -6.35 -2.90
C ASP A 152 -6.88 -7.41 -1.93
N GLY A 153 -7.36 -7.38 -0.69
CA GLY A 153 -7.01 -8.36 0.33
C GLY A 153 -7.25 -7.85 1.74
N PRO A 154 -6.63 -8.46 2.76
CA PRO A 154 -6.81 -8.01 4.13
C PRO A 154 -6.16 -6.65 4.35
N GLN A 155 -6.81 -5.85 5.18
CA GLN A 155 -6.39 -4.50 5.51
C GLN A 155 -6.27 -4.34 7.02
N VAL A 156 -5.24 -3.61 7.44
CA VAL A 156 -5.09 -3.13 8.81
C VAL A 156 -5.19 -1.61 8.80
N THR A 157 -5.93 -1.06 9.75
CA THR A 157 -5.93 0.37 10.07
C THR A 157 -5.77 0.53 11.58
N PHE A 158 -4.93 1.45 12.04
CA PHE A 158 -4.88 1.80 13.46
C PHE A 158 -4.47 3.25 13.69
N ASP A 159 -4.89 3.78 14.83
CA ASP A 159 -4.52 5.09 15.34
C ASP A 159 -3.67 4.95 16.59
N MET A 160 -2.56 5.68 16.64
CA MET A 160 -1.62 5.70 17.76
C MET A 160 -1.51 7.12 18.32
N ASN A 161 -1.62 7.26 19.64
CA ASN A 161 -1.38 8.55 20.30
C ASN A 161 0.08 8.99 20.10
N LEU A 162 0.32 10.20 19.60
CA LEU A 162 1.68 10.68 19.33
C LEU A 162 2.51 10.95 20.60
N THR A 163 1.88 11.10 21.76
CA THR A 163 2.57 11.37 23.02
C THR A 163 2.85 10.09 23.80
N THR A 164 1.84 9.24 24.00
CA THR A 164 1.96 8.01 24.79
C THR A 164 2.40 6.80 23.95
N ASN A 165 2.27 6.88 22.62
CA ASN A 165 2.40 5.76 21.68
C ASN A 165 1.40 4.62 21.94
N GLU A 166 0.33 4.84 22.71
CA GLU A 166 -0.72 3.84 22.91
C GLU A 166 -1.60 3.75 21.67
N ILE A 167 -2.03 2.54 21.33
CA ILE A 167 -3.03 2.30 20.28
C ILE A 167 -4.40 2.72 20.80
N ILE A 168 -5.04 3.66 20.10
CA ILE A 168 -6.34 4.23 20.48
C ILE A 168 -7.46 3.46 19.78
N GLU A 169 -7.31 3.25 18.47
CA GLU A 169 -8.26 2.55 17.62
C GLU A 169 -7.52 1.59 16.70
N LYS A 170 -8.19 0.49 16.35
CA LYS A 170 -7.68 -0.48 15.38
C LYS A 170 -8.82 -1.22 14.70
N GLU A 171 -8.63 -1.50 13.42
CA GLU A 171 -9.57 -2.21 12.57
C GLU A 171 -8.78 -3.21 11.71
N PHE A 172 -9.31 -4.44 11.63
CA PHE A 172 -8.74 -5.52 10.85
C PHE A 172 -9.81 -6.01 9.89
N ASN A 173 -9.71 -5.59 8.64
CA ASN A 173 -10.64 -5.95 7.60
C ASN A 173 -10.14 -7.23 6.90
N PRO A 174 -10.97 -8.29 6.83
CA PRO A 174 -10.60 -9.51 6.16
C PRO A 174 -10.49 -9.30 4.64
N ALA A 175 -9.78 -10.20 3.98
CA ALA A 175 -9.78 -10.29 2.52
C ALA A 175 -11.20 -10.52 1.98
N PRO A 176 -11.52 -10.08 0.75
CA PRO A 176 -12.78 -10.42 0.10
C PRO A 176 -13.04 -11.92 0.09
N ASN A 177 -14.31 -12.32 0.11
CA ASN A 177 -14.68 -13.71 -0.11
C ASN A 177 -14.60 -14.02 -1.62
N TYR A 178 -13.39 -14.34 -2.09
CA TYR A 178 -13.12 -14.62 -3.51
C TYR A 178 -13.93 -15.82 -4.03
N ALA A 179 -14.23 -16.80 -3.17
CA ALA A 179 -15.05 -17.96 -3.54
C ALA A 179 -16.49 -17.55 -3.88
N GLU A 180 -17.12 -16.72 -3.05
CA GLU A 180 -18.46 -16.17 -3.31
C GLU A 180 -18.50 -15.26 -4.53
N LEU A 181 -17.38 -14.60 -4.85
CA LEU A 181 -17.20 -13.79 -6.05
C LEU A 181 -16.90 -14.61 -7.32
N GLY A 182 -16.77 -15.94 -7.21
CA GLY A 182 -16.44 -16.83 -8.34
C GLY A 182 -14.98 -16.79 -8.78
N ILE A 183 -14.10 -16.12 -8.03
CA ILE A 183 -12.67 -15.98 -8.31
C ILE A 183 -11.91 -17.14 -7.66
N THR A 184 -12.03 -18.32 -8.26
CA THR A 184 -11.56 -19.58 -7.69
C THR A 184 -10.05 -19.65 -7.48
N GLU A 185 -9.25 -18.95 -8.30
CA GLU A 185 -7.79 -18.89 -8.17
C GLU A 185 -7.32 -18.35 -6.81
N PHE A 186 -8.08 -17.41 -6.22
CA PHE A 186 -7.77 -16.78 -4.94
C PHE A 186 -8.67 -17.27 -3.79
N ALA A 187 -9.53 -18.27 -4.03
CA ALA A 187 -10.47 -18.77 -3.02
C ALA A 187 -9.80 -19.16 -1.70
N HIS A 188 -8.58 -19.71 -1.74
CA HIS A 188 -7.79 -20.09 -0.58
C HIS A 188 -7.32 -18.91 0.30
N ASN A 189 -7.49 -17.67 -0.18
CA ASN A 189 -7.22 -16.44 0.55
C ASN A 189 -8.47 -15.73 1.07
N SER A 190 -9.66 -16.28 0.79
CA SER A 190 -10.93 -15.68 1.21
C SER A 190 -10.94 -15.48 2.73
N GLU A 191 -11.38 -14.29 3.14
CA GLU A 191 -11.62 -13.94 4.55
C GLU A 191 -10.39 -14.00 5.47
N LYS A 192 -9.18 -14.18 4.92
CA LYS A 192 -7.95 -14.10 5.71
C LYS A 192 -7.83 -12.72 6.35
N VAL A 193 -7.28 -12.66 7.55
CA VAL A 193 -7.03 -11.42 8.30
C VAL A 193 -5.52 -11.29 8.56
N ILE A 194 -5.01 -10.06 8.60
CA ILE A 194 -3.66 -9.79 9.10
C ILE A 194 -3.74 -9.68 10.62
N GLU A 195 -3.03 -10.53 11.35
CA GLU A 195 -2.98 -10.48 12.81
C GLU A 195 -1.78 -9.64 13.27
N LEU A 196 -2.03 -8.60 14.07
CA LEU A 196 -0.99 -7.80 14.72
C LEU A 196 -1.25 -7.65 16.22
N SER A 197 -0.19 -7.76 17.01
CA SER A 197 -0.23 -7.38 18.43
C SER A 197 -0.15 -5.86 18.60
N ASP A 198 -0.57 -5.37 19.77
CA ASP A 198 -0.47 -3.94 20.08
C ASP A 198 0.99 -3.48 20.06
N GLU A 199 1.92 -4.27 20.58
CA GLU A 199 3.35 -3.96 20.55
C GLU A 199 3.87 -3.78 19.12
N ARG A 200 3.40 -4.63 18.19
CA ARG A 200 3.80 -4.55 16.79
C ARG A 200 3.22 -3.32 16.09
N MET A 201 1.96 -2.99 16.35
CA MET A 201 1.34 -1.76 15.84
C MET A 201 2.06 -0.52 16.37
N VAL A 202 2.48 -0.52 17.65
CA VAL A 202 3.29 0.57 18.23
C VAL A 202 4.64 0.68 17.55
N GLU A 203 5.32 -0.43 17.28
CA GLU A 203 6.60 -0.44 16.55
C GLU A 203 6.47 0.22 15.17
N ILE A 204 5.46 -0.20 14.40
CA ILE A 204 5.15 0.36 13.08
C ILE A 204 4.82 1.86 13.19
N GLY A 205 3.94 2.23 14.14
CA GLY A 205 3.54 3.62 14.34
C GLY A 205 4.70 4.52 14.74
N VAL A 206 5.57 4.06 15.63
CA VAL A 206 6.78 4.81 16.05
C VAL A 206 7.75 4.96 14.89
N TYR A 207 7.91 3.92 14.06
CA TYR A 207 8.73 3.99 12.87
C TYR A 207 8.27 5.14 11.94
N PHE A 208 6.99 5.14 11.55
CA PHE A 208 6.46 6.17 10.64
C PHE A 208 6.41 7.56 11.27
N LYS A 209 6.13 7.66 12.58
CA LYS A 209 6.25 8.91 13.33
C LYS A 209 7.64 9.52 13.20
N ASN A 210 8.68 8.70 13.31
CA ASN A 210 10.07 9.17 13.20
C ASN A 210 10.42 9.52 11.75
N LEU A 211 10.05 8.68 10.79
CA LEU A 211 10.30 8.92 9.37
C LEU A 211 9.68 10.25 8.90
N ILE A 212 8.41 10.49 9.22
CA ILE A 212 7.71 11.73 8.86
C ILE A 212 8.40 12.95 9.49
N LYS A 213 8.82 12.86 10.76
CA LYS A 213 9.58 13.94 11.43
C LYS A 213 10.94 14.22 10.77
N GLU A 214 11.62 13.19 10.26
CA GLU A 214 12.88 13.37 9.56
C GLU A 214 12.68 14.06 8.20
N ILE A 215 11.61 13.73 7.49
CA ILE A 215 11.24 14.38 6.22
C ILE A 215 10.87 15.85 6.46
N ASP A 216 10.05 16.14 7.49
CA ASP A 216 9.68 17.51 7.86
C ASP A 216 10.93 18.37 8.15
N LYS A 217 11.89 17.85 8.92
CA LYS A 217 13.14 18.56 9.27
C LYS A 217 14.04 18.86 8.08
N LYS A 218 14.05 18.03 7.04
CA LYS A 218 14.90 18.25 5.85
C LYS A 218 14.43 19.44 5.01
N ASN A 219 13.20 19.89 5.20
CA ASN A 219 12.58 20.96 4.43
C ASN A 219 12.39 22.27 5.24
N GLU A 220 12.90 22.32 6.47
CA GLU A 220 13.06 23.53 7.29
C GLU A 220 14.42 24.20 7.04
#